data_AF-A0A2A4MYB5-F1
#
_entry.id   AF-A0A2A4MYB5-F1
#
_cell.length_a   1.000
_cell.length_b   1.000
_cell.length_c   1.000
_cell.angle_alpha   90.00
_cell.angle_beta   90.00
_cell.angle_gamma   90.00
#
_symmetry.space_group_name_H-M   'P 1'
#
loop_
_entity.id
_entity.type
_entity.pdbx_description
1 polymer ?
#
loop_
_entity_poly.entity_id
_entity_poly.type
_entity_poly.pdbx_seq_one_letter_code
_entity_poly.pdbx_strand_id
1 'polypeptide(L)'
;MKRLKFIVKYIRYYLTAQNENDIHSPFVFDLFTNIIKDINPFHVYKDIEAIRSELLQSNKKIIVRDYGTSASHKRGVKEIAKHSAKSPKHAQLLFRLINHFQPTMLLELGTSLGISTLYQAAGSKNCKLVTLEGCPQTAEIARQNFEKLN
;
A
#
# COMPACT_ATOMS: atom_id res chain seq x y z
N MET A 1 18.58 16.79 22.52
CA MET A 1 19.32 15.50 22.64
C MET A 1 18.86 14.39 21.68
N LYS A 2 17.56 14.09 21.51
CA LYS A 2 17.09 13.01 20.60
C LYS A 2 17.45 13.25 19.11
N ARG A 3 17.31 14.49 18.61
CA ARG A 3 17.63 14.84 17.20
C ARG A 3 19.11 14.68 16.87
N LEU A 4 20.02 15.09 17.76
CA LEU A 4 21.46 14.93 17.56
C LEU A 4 21.85 13.44 17.47
N LYS A 5 21.25 12.58 18.31
CA LYS A 5 21.43 11.12 18.21
C LYS A 5 20.97 10.58 16.86
N PHE A 6 19.87 11.08 16.29
CA PHE A 6 19.42 10.69 14.94
C PHE A 6 20.38 11.15 13.85
N ILE A 7 20.88 12.39 13.93
CA ILE A 7 21.86 12.92 12.97
C ILE A 7 23.13 12.09 13.00
N VAL A 8 23.68 11.80 14.18
CA VAL A 8 24.88 10.96 14.32
C VAL A 8 24.64 9.54 13.79
N LYS A 9 23.48 8.93 14.09
CA LYS A 9 23.10 7.62 13.54
C LYS A 9 22.99 7.66 12.00
N TYR A 10 22.44 8.73 11.45
CA TYR A 10 22.28 8.89 10.00
C TYR A 10 23.63 9.10 9.31
N ILE A 11 24.51 9.95 9.84
CA ILE A 11 25.86 10.14 9.30
C ILE A 11 26.63 8.82 9.36
N ARG A 12 26.57 8.10 10.49
CA ARG A 12 27.20 6.77 10.60
C ARG A 12 26.65 5.82 9.55
N TYR A 13 25.32 5.73 9.42
CA TYR A 13 24.68 4.91 8.38
C TYR A 13 25.16 5.30 6.99
N TYR A 14 25.18 6.58 6.65
CA TYR A 14 25.61 7.07 5.35
C TYR A 14 27.06 6.69 5.02
N LEU A 15 27.96 6.72 6.01
CA LEU A 15 29.36 6.35 5.85
C LEU A 15 29.61 4.84 5.86
N THR A 16 28.74 4.04 6.48
CA THR A 16 28.92 2.58 6.62
C THR A 16 27.93 1.75 5.80
N ALA A 17 27.03 2.38 5.06
CA ALA A 17 26.02 1.68 4.27
C ALA A 17 26.71 0.89 3.16
N GLN A 18 26.31 -0.37 3.05
CA GLN A 18 26.73 -1.27 1.98
C GLN A 18 25.90 -1.02 0.73
N ASN A 19 26.54 -1.16 -0.43
CA ASN A 19 25.91 -0.97 -1.73
C ASN A 19 25.53 -2.32 -2.35
N GLU A 20 24.90 -2.29 -3.53
CA GLU A 20 24.53 -3.48 -4.29
C GLU A 20 25.71 -4.45 -4.53
N ASN A 21 26.92 -3.93 -4.70
CA ASN A 21 28.13 -4.75 -4.89
C ASN A 21 28.59 -5.53 -3.65
N ASP A 22 28.14 -5.13 -2.45
CA ASP A 22 28.49 -5.79 -1.19
C ASP A 22 27.49 -6.89 -0.81
N ILE A 23 26.40 -7.03 -1.58
CA ILE A 23 25.34 -8.02 -1.32
C ILE A 23 25.71 -9.34 -1.98
N HIS A 24 26.14 -10.31 -1.18
CA HIS A 24 26.50 -11.64 -1.68
C HIS A 24 25.31 -12.59 -1.86
N SER A 25 24.17 -12.31 -1.23
CA SER A 25 22.96 -13.14 -1.40
C SER A 25 22.28 -12.78 -2.72
N PRO A 26 22.17 -13.72 -3.69
CA PRO A 26 21.53 -13.44 -4.98
C PRO A 26 20.08 -12.96 -4.80
N PHE A 27 19.36 -13.53 -3.83
CA PHE A 27 18.00 -13.13 -3.49
C PHE A 27 17.93 -11.67 -3.01
N VAL A 28 18.82 -11.27 -2.09
CA VAL A 28 18.80 -9.91 -1.54
C VAL A 28 19.24 -8.90 -2.60
N PHE A 29 20.20 -9.26 -3.45
CA PHE A 29 20.66 -8.42 -4.55
C PHE A 29 19.51 -8.14 -5.52
N ASP A 30 18.79 -9.19 -5.94
CA ASP A 30 17.64 -9.08 -6.83
C ASP A 30 16.50 -8.26 -6.21
N LEU A 31 16.13 -8.55 -4.96
CA LEU A 31 15.13 -7.78 -4.20
C LEU A 31 15.50 -6.29 -4.14
N PHE A 32 16.77 -5.97 -3.87
CA PHE A 32 17.22 -4.59 -3.75
C PHE A 32 17.21 -3.87 -5.10
N THR A 33 17.79 -4.48 -6.13
CA THR A 33 18.00 -3.85 -7.43
C THR A 33 16.71 -3.76 -8.25
N ASN A 34 15.95 -4.85 -8.34
CA ASN A 34 14.80 -4.96 -9.24
C ASN A 34 13.47 -4.57 -8.60
N ILE A 35 13.37 -4.49 -7.27
CA ILE A 35 12.11 -4.20 -6.58
C ILE A 35 12.22 -2.94 -5.72
N ILE A 36 13.24 -2.82 -4.86
CA ILE A 36 13.35 -1.66 -3.95
C ILE A 36 13.85 -0.42 -4.68
N LYS A 37 14.91 -0.54 -5.49
CA LYS A 37 15.55 0.57 -6.23
C LYS A 37 14.79 0.93 -7.51
N ASP A 38 14.08 -0.02 -8.11
CA ASP A 38 13.23 0.24 -9.27
C ASP A 38 12.08 1.20 -8.92
N ILE A 39 12.01 2.31 -9.64
CA ILE A 39 10.98 3.36 -9.51
C ILE A 39 10.22 3.58 -10.82
N ASN A 40 10.39 2.70 -11.80
CA ASN A 40 9.70 2.85 -13.07
C ASN A 40 8.17 2.79 -12.88
N PRO A 41 7.42 3.76 -13.45
CA PRO A 41 5.98 3.79 -13.31
C PRO A 41 5.31 2.75 -14.19
N PHE A 42 4.29 2.09 -13.66
CA PHE A 42 3.38 1.23 -14.43
C PHE A 42 2.11 2.01 -14.78
N HIS A 43 1.51 1.73 -15.94
CA HIS A 43 0.31 2.43 -16.41
C HIS A 43 -0.82 2.43 -15.37
N VAL A 44 -1.06 1.26 -14.75
CA VAL A 44 -2.13 1.04 -13.77
C VAL A 44 -2.02 1.96 -12.54
N TYR A 45 -0.84 2.49 -12.24
CA TYR A 45 -0.67 3.44 -11.13
C TYR A 45 -1.50 4.69 -11.35
N LYS A 46 -1.61 5.17 -12.60
CA LYS A 46 -2.40 6.36 -12.92
C LYS A 46 -3.88 6.13 -12.65
N ASP A 47 -4.39 4.96 -13.03
CA ASP A 47 -5.79 4.59 -12.87
C ASP A 47 -6.16 4.47 -11.37
N ILE A 48 -5.29 3.83 -10.57
CA ILE A 48 -5.49 3.72 -9.11
C ILE A 48 -5.38 5.09 -8.42
N GLU A 49 -4.44 5.95 -8.83
CA GLU A 49 -4.30 7.29 -8.24
C GLU A 49 -5.45 8.23 -8.61
N ALA A 50 -6.13 8.02 -9.74
CA ALA A 50 -7.38 8.70 -10.05
C ALA A 50 -8.48 8.35 -9.02
N ILE A 51 -8.62 7.07 -8.68
CA ILE A 51 -9.54 6.60 -7.63
C ILE A 51 -9.14 7.19 -6.26
N ARG A 52 -7.85 7.23 -5.93
CA ARG A 52 -7.37 7.89 -4.70
C ARG A 52 -7.79 9.35 -4.67
N SER A 53 -7.61 10.08 -5.78
CA SER A 53 -7.97 11.49 -5.88
C SER A 53 -9.47 11.71 -5.66
N GLU A 54 -10.33 10.89 -6.26
CA GLU A 54 -11.78 10.92 -6.07
C GLU A 54 -12.15 10.75 -4.58
N LEU A 55 -11.57 9.75 -3.91
CA LEU A 55 -11.85 9.50 -2.49
C LEU A 55 -11.36 10.64 -1.60
N LEU A 56 -10.22 11.26 -1.92
CA LEU A 56 -9.68 12.42 -1.21
C LEU A 56 -10.49 13.71 -1.42
N GLN A 57 -11.32 13.77 -2.46
CA GLN A 57 -12.24 14.89 -2.73
C GLN A 57 -13.67 14.59 -2.25
N SER A 58 -13.95 13.37 -1.79
CA SER A 58 -15.28 12.96 -1.38
C SER A 58 -15.76 13.64 -0.09
N ASN A 59 -16.93 14.28 -0.17
CA ASN A 59 -17.67 14.80 0.98
C ASN A 59 -18.56 13.75 1.67
N LYS A 60 -18.58 12.51 1.16
CA LYS A 60 -19.38 11.41 1.70
C LYS A 60 -18.94 11.10 3.14
N LYS A 61 -19.91 10.89 4.02
CA LYS A 61 -19.68 10.37 5.37
C LYS A 61 -20.26 8.97 5.48
N ILE A 62 -19.52 8.09 6.14
CA ILE A 62 -19.92 6.71 6.42
C ILE A 62 -19.83 6.42 7.92
N ILE A 63 -20.64 5.49 8.37
CA ILE A 63 -20.56 4.88 9.70
C ILE A 63 -19.42 3.87 9.66
N VAL A 64 -18.35 4.18 10.38
CA VAL A 64 -17.23 3.28 10.60
C VAL A 64 -17.48 2.52 11.89
N ARG A 65 -17.50 1.20 11.82
CA ARG A 65 -17.59 0.34 13.00
C ARG A 65 -16.18 -0.04 13.42
N ASP A 66 -15.79 0.35 14.63
CA ASP A 66 -14.52 -0.02 15.22
C ASP A 66 -14.72 -1.20 16.17
N TYR A 67 -14.22 -2.37 15.76
CA TYR A 67 -14.34 -3.60 16.51
C TYR A 67 -13.46 -3.62 17.77
N GLY A 68 -12.51 -2.69 17.93
CA GLY A 68 -11.70 -2.55 19.14
C GLY A 68 -12.36 -1.73 20.26
N THR A 69 -13.35 -0.89 19.92
CA THR A 69 -13.95 0.07 20.88
C THR A 69 -15.45 -0.12 21.08
N SER A 70 -16.07 -1.10 20.41
CA SER A 70 -17.53 -1.35 20.39
C SER A 70 -18.39 -0.16 19.92
N ALA A 71 -17.77 0.95 19.52
CA ALA A 71 -18.43 2.16 19.08
C ALA A 71 -18.46 2.25 17.56
N SER A 72 -19.56 2.78 17.03
CA SER A 72 -19.67 3.17 15.63
C SER A 72 -19.72 4.68 15.54
N HIS A 73 -18.89 5.27 14.68
CA HIS A 73 -18.79 6.72 14.53
C HIS A 73 -18.83 7.11 13.06
N LYS A 74 -19.37 8.30 12.80
CA LYS A 74 -19.40 8.87 11.45
C LYS A 74 -18.01 9.42 11.11
N ARG A 75 -17.41 8.97 10.00
CA ARG A 75 -16.18 9.53 9.43
C ARG A 75 -16.37 9.90 7.97
N GLY A 76 -15.67 10.94 7.54
CA GLY A 76 -15.59 11.31 6.12
C GLY A 76 -14.74 10.30 5.34
N VAL A 77 -15.18 9.95 4.13
CA VAL A 77 -14.42 9.06 3.22
C VAL A 77 -13.02 9.62 2.95
N LYS A 78 -12.92 10.93 2.69
CA LYS A 78 -11.64 11.65 2.56
C LYS A 78 -10.68 11.40 3.72
N GLU A 79 -11.17 11.53 4.96
CA GLU A 79 -10.35 11.34 6.15
C GLU A 79 -9.90 9.90 6.30
N ILE A 80 -10.75 8.93 5.96
CA ILE A 80 -10.37 7.52 5.96
C ILE A 80 -9.28 7.29 4.90
N ALA A 81 -9.51 7.72 3.65
CA ALA A 81 -8.57 7.55 2.53
C ALA A 81 -7.19 8.14 2.84
N LYS A 82 -7.15 9.32 3.46
CA LYS A 82 -5.90 10.00 3.84
C LYS A 82 -5.05 9.21 4.84
N HIS A 83 -5.68 8.45 5.74
CA HIS A 83 -4.99 7.80 6.85
C HIS A 83 -4.84 6.28 6.68
N SER A 84 -5.76 5.60 6.00
CA SER A 84 -5.73 4.14 5.87
C SER A 84 -4.94 3.67 4.65
N ALA A 85 -4.98 4.41 3.54
CA ALA A 85 -4.27 4.02 2.33
C ALA A 85 -2.75 4.20 2.50
N LYS A 86 -1.97 3.19 2.10
CA LYS A 86 -0.53 3.33 1.97
C LYS A 86 -0.20 4.50 1.04
N SER A 87 0.89 5.20 1.35
CA SER A 87 1.40 6.23 0.45
C SER A 87 1.74 5.62 -0.91
N PRO A 88 1.68 6.40 -2.02
CA PRO A 88 1.95 5.88 -3.36
C PRO A 88 3.27 5.11 -3.45
N LYS A 89 4.35 5.62 -2.82
CA LYS A 89 5.66 4.96 -2.75
C LYS A 89 5.57 3.52 -2.23
N HIS A 90 4.86 3.30 -1.12
CA HIS A 90 4.78 1.96 -0.52
C HIS A 90 3.77 1.07 -1.26
N ALA A 91 2.69 1.64 -1.80
CA ALA A 91 1.71 0.88 -2.58
C ALA A 91 2.32 0.36 -3.89
N GLN A 92 3.14 1.17 -4.57
CA GLN A 92 3.92 0.76 -5.74
C GLN A 92 4.97 -0.29 -5.40
N LEU A 93 5.61 -0.21 -4.22
CA LEU A 93 6.52 -1.27 -3.76
C LEU A 93 5.79 -2.60 -3.59
N LEU A 94 4.59 -2.60 -2.99
CA LEU A 94 3.76 -3.80 -2.86
C LEU A 94 3.39 -4.37 -4.24
N PHE A 95 3.00 -3.52 -5.19
CA PHE A 95 2.78 -3.94 -6.57
C PHE A 95 4.03 -4.63 -7.14
N ARG A 96 5.22 -4.02 -7.02
CA ARG A 96 6.45 -4.58 -7.60
C ARG A 96 6.83 -5.92 -6.96
N LEU A 97 6.65 -6.06 -5.65
CA LEU A 97 6.85 -7.34 -4.97
C LEU A 97 5.97 -8.44 -5.58
N ILE A 98 4.69 -8.15 -5.78
CA ILE A 98 3.73 -9.13 -6.32
C ILE A 98 4.01 -9.41 -7.80
N ASN A 99 4.31 -8.36 -8.57
CA ASN A 99 4.64 -8.48 -9.99
C ASN A 99 5.95 -9.24 -10.23
N HIS A 100 6.89 -9.15 -9.31
CA HIS A 100 8.13 -9.92 -9.41
C HIS A 100 7.94 -11.37 -8.96
N PHE A 101 7.38 -11.61 -7.77
CA PHE A 101 7.29 -12.96 -7.20
C PHE A 101 6.12 -13.81 -7.74
N GLN A 102 5.15 -13.19 -8.41
CA GLN A 102 3.99 -13.87 -9.00
C GLN A 102 3.32 -14.89 -8.06
N PRO A 103 2.91 -14.47 -6.84
CA PRO A 103 2.29 -15.38 -5.88
C PRO A 103 0.96 -15.92 -6.41
N THR A 104 0.66 -17.18 -6.13
CA THR A 104 -0.61 -17.81 -6.52
C THR A 104 -1.78 -17.37 -5.65
N MET A 105 -1.52 -16.96 -4.41
CA MET A 105 -2.52 -16.48 -3.46
C MET A 105 -1.99 -15.29 -2.66
N LEU A 106 -2.84 -14.28 -2.46
CA LEU A 106 -2.62 -13.18 -1.52
C LEU A 106 -3.71 -13.17 -0.45
N LEU A 107 -3.30 -12.92 0.79
CA LEU A 107 -4.20 -12.60 1.89
C LEU A 107 -3.90 -11.19 2.41
N GLU A 108 -4.89 -10.31 2.39
CA GLU A 108 -4.82 -8.98 2.99
C GLU A 108 -5.76 -8.87 4.19
N LEU A 109 -5.22 -8.40 5.31
CA LEU A 109 -5.99 -8.07 6.52
C LEU A 109 -6.11 -6.55 6.64
N GLY A 110 -7.32 -6.02 6.52
CA GLY A 110 -7.62 -4.59 6.60
C GLY A 110 -7.60 -3.87 5.26
N THR A 111 -8.59 -4.15 4.41
CA THR A 111 -8.74 -3.52 3.07
C THR A 111 -9.10 -2.04 3.12
N SER A 112 -9.79 -1.60 4.16
CA SER A 112 -10.34 -0.26 4.28
C SER A 112 -11.12 0.15 3.02
N LEU A 113 -10.74 1.23 2.33
CA LEU A 113 -11.38 1.69 1.09
C LEU A 113 -10.79 1.03 -0.17
N GLY A 114 -9.87 0.07 -0.03
CA GLY A 114 -9.35 -0.75 -1.12
C GLY A 114 -8.16 -0.19 -1.90
N ILE A 115 -7.72 1.07 -1.68
CA ILE A 115 -6.69 1.69 -2.52
C ILE A 115 -5.38 0.88 -2.57
N SER A 116 -4.83 0.50 -1.42
CA SER A 116 -3.59 -0.30 -1.36
C SER A 116 -3.79 -1.71 -1.92
N THR A 117 -5.01 -2.23 -1.81
CA THR A 117 -5.42 -3.52 -2.32
C THR A 117 -5.49 -3.53 -3.85
N LEU A 118 -5.93 -2.43 -4.48
CA LEU A 118 -5.91 -2.27 -5.94
C LEU A 118 -4.50 -2.38 -6.51
N TYR A 119 -3.52 -1.77 -5.84
CA TYR A 119 -2.10 -1.93 -6.23
C TYR A 119 -1.65 -3.39 -6.14
N GLN A 120 -2.09 -4.12 -5.11
CA GLN A 120 -1.73 -5.53 -4.94
C GLN A 120 -2.39 -6.42 -5.99
N ALA A 121 -3.69 -6.22 -6.25
CA ALA A 121 -4.44 -6.94 -7.27
C ALA A 121 -3.85 -6.74 -8.68
N ALA A 122 -3.44 -5.51 -8.99
CA ALA A 122 -2.84 -5.20 -10.28
C ALA A 122 -1.46 -5.86 -10.49
N GLY A 123 -0.76 -6.25 -9.40
CA GLY A 123 0.58 -6.83 -9.47
C GLY A 123 0.62 -8.21 -10.13
N SER A 124 -0.48 -8.97 -10.14
CA SER A 124 -0.52 -10.25 -10.84
C SER A 124 -1.94 -10.65 -11.24
N LYS A 125 -2.13 -10.94 -12.54
CA LYS A 125 -3.42 -11.40 -13.09
C LYS A 125 -3.76 -12.85 -12.69
N ASN A 126 -2.76 -13.65 -12.32
CA ASN A 126 -2.92 -15.07 -11.99
C ASN A 126 -2.98 -15.31 -10.47
N CYS A 127 -3.04 -14.25 -9.67
CA CYS A 127 -3.07 -14.34 -8.21
C CYS A 127 -4.50 -14.34 -7.69
N LYS A 128 -4.85 -15.31 -6.84
CA LYS A 128 -6.10 -15.27 -6.07
C LYS A 128 -5.93 -14.34 -4.87
N LEU A 129 -6.55 -13.17 -4.94
CA LEU A 129 -6.56 -12.19 -3.85
C LEU A 129 -7.77 -12.38 -2.93
N VAL A 130 -7.51 -12.61 -1.64
CA VAL A 130 -8.52 -12.67 -0.57
C VAL A 130 -8.25 -11.53 0.40
N THR A 131 -9.23 -10.67 0.63
CA THR A 131 -9.06 -9.52 1.53
C THR A 131 -10.17 -9.48 2.58
N LEU A 132 -9.83 -8.96 3.76
CA LEU A 132 -10.72 -8.94 4.91
C LEU A 132 -10.87 -7.51 5.45
N GLU A 133 -12.12 -7.04 5.54
CA GLU A 133 -12.47 -5.74 6.10
C GLU A 133 -13.63 -5.89 7.08
N GLY A 134 -13.44 -5.39 8.29
CA GLY A 134 -14.43 -5.53 9.35
C GLY A 134 -15.63 -4.62 9.17
N CYS A 135 -15.44 -3.39 8.68
CA CYS A 135 -16.54 -2.44 8.55
C CYS A 135 -17.29 -2.63 7.22
N PRO A 136 -18.61 -2.94 7.23
CA PRO A 136 -19.36 -3.19 6.00
C PRO A 136 -19.36 -2.01 5.02
N GLN A 137 -19.36 -0.77 5.53
CA GLN A 137 -19.41 0.41 4.67
C GLN A 137 -18.08 0.73 3.99
N THR A 138 -16.94 0.42 4.63
CA THR A 138 -15.63 0.54 3.97
C THR A 138 -15.43 -0.59 2.97
N ALA A 139 -15.83 -1.82 3.31
CA ALA A 139 -15.80 -2.97 2.42
C ALA A 139 -16.62 -2.73 1.14
N GLU A 140 -17.81 -2.14 1.26
CA GLU A 140 -18.65 -1.78 0.12
C GLU A 140 -17.99 -0.73 -0.80
N ILE A 141 -17.35 0.29 -0.23
CA ILE A 141 -16.60 1.27 -1.03
C ILE A 141 -15.39 0.60 -1.70
N ALA A 142 -14.69 -0.29 -1.01
CA ALA A 142 -13.58 -1.04 -1.61
C ALA A 142 -14.07 -1.83 -2.83
N ARG A 143 -15.18 -2.59 -2.69
CA ARG A 143 -15.80 -3.34 -3.79
C ARG A 143 -16.13 -2.45 -4.99
N GLN A 144 -16.75 -1.29 -4.76
CA GLN A 144 -17.04 -0.31 -5.82
C GLN A 144 -15.77 0.17 -6.52
N ASN A 145 -14.67 0.36 -5.79
CA ASN A 145 -13.40 0.78 -6.39
C ASN A 145 -12.74 -0.36 -7.20
N PHE A 146 -12.91 -1.62 -6.80
CA PHE A 146 -12.47 -2.77 -7.59
C PHE A 146 -13.21 -2.85 -8.93
N GLU A 147 -14.51 -2.59 -8.95
CA GLU A 147 -15.32 -2.60 -10.17
C GLU A 147 -14.89 -1.52 -11.18
N LYS A 148 -14.26 -0.42 -10.72
CA LYS A 148 -13.77 0.65 -11.60
C LYS A 148 -12.52 0.26 -12.41
N LEU A 149 -11.79 -0.77 -12.00
CA LEU A 149 -10.53 -1.21 -12.64
C LEU A 149 -10.66 -2.53 -13.41
N ASN A 150 -11.85 -3.14 -13.38
CA ASN A 150 -12.16 -4.37 -14.12
C ASN A 150 -12.75 -4.08 -15.50
#